data_AF-A0A843YXZ7-F1
#
_entry.id   AF-A0A843YXZ7-F1
#
_cell.length_a   1.000
_cell.length_b   1.000
_cell.length_c   1.000
_cell.angle_alpha   90.00
_cell.angle_beta   90.00
_cell.angle_gamma   90.00
#
_symmetry.space_group_name_H-M   'P 1'
#
loop_
_entity.id
_entity.type
_entity.pdbx_description
1 polymer ?
#
loop_
_entity_poly.entity_id
_entity_poly.type
_entity_poly.pdbx_seq_one_letter_code
_entity_poly.pdbx_strand_id
1 'polypeptide(L)'
;MELPDAPAHHAKNSSSHRGHGGSRRNAGRKSDTHIKPETVIDYDEARARNESIKADLNTLEFKIKSSEYVARNGVRQASATALASLAQTLRSVPDNLERKLGITPEVAEEVGRQIDAALQDLANEFEIMCGDDE
;
A
#
# COMPACT_ATOMS: atom_id res chain seq x y z
N MET A 1 -16.56 -15.38 -54.13
CA MET A 1 -17.69 -14.56 -53.64
C MET A 1 -18.61 -15.51 -52.91
N GLU A 2 -18.46 -15.62 -51.60
CA GLU A 2 -19.47 -16.09 -50.64
C GLU A 2 -18.79 -16.14 -49.25
N LEU A 3 -19.30 -15.33 -48.33
CA LEU A 3 -18.95 -15.33 -46.91
C LEU A 3 -19.93 -16.25 -46.19
N PRO A 4 -19.52 -17.07 -45.21
CA PRO A 4 -20.47 -17.77 -44.35
C PRO A 4 -21.06 -16.85 -43.28
N ASP A 5 -22.37 -16.99 -43.08
CA ASP A 5 -23.24 -16.29 -42.15
C ASP A 5 -22.72 -16.24 -40.70
N ALA A 6 -22.81 -15.06 -40.10
CA ALA A 6 -22.57 -14.85 -38.67
C ALA A 6 -23.79 -15.34 -37.83
N PRO A 7 -23.57 -15.99 -36.67
CA PRO A 7 -24.67 -16.40 -35.81
C PRO A 7 -25.33 -15.20 -35.11
N ALA A 8 -26.67 -15.17 -35.16
CA ALA A 8 -27.51 -14.18 -34.51
C ALA A 8 -27.24 -14.10 -33.00
N HIS A 9 -26.80 -12.93 -32.53
CA HIS A 9 -26.68 -12.64 -31.11
C HIS A 9 -28.06 -12.64 -30.45
N HIS A 10 -28.28 -13.65 -29.61
CA HIS A 10 -29.43 -13.74 -28.71
C HIS A 10 -29.42 -12.52 -27.78
N ALA A 11 -30.40 -11.62 -27.95
CA ALA A 11 -30.60 -10.47 -27.08
C ALA A 11 -30.79 -10.94 -25.63
N LYS A 12 -29.78 -10.69 -24.77
CA LYS A 12 -29.89 -10.95 -23.34
C LYS A 12 -30.94 -10.01 -22.76
N ASN A 13 -32.07 -10.60 -22.39
CA ASN A 13 -33.18 -9.97 -21.72
C ASN A 13 -32.69 -9.35 -20.40
N SER A 14 -32.56 -8.02 -20.34
CA SER A 14 -32.17 -7.30 -19.14
C SER A 14 -33.38 -7.20 -18.21
N SER A 15 -33.67 -8.29 -17.49
CA SER A 15 -34.59 -8.26 -16.36
C SER A 15 -33.95 -7.46 -15.22
N SER A 16 -34.07 -6.14 -15.31
CA SER A 16 -33.79 -5.24 -14.19
C SER A 16 -34.81 -5.47 -13.08
N HIS A 17 -34.62 -6.52 -12.27
CA HIS A 17 -35.27 -6.65 -10.98
C HIS A 17 -34.64 -5.63 -10.03
N ARG A 18 -35.03 -4.36 -10.20
CA ARG A 18 -34.92 -3.35 -9.15
C ARG A 18 -35.96 -3.74 -8.10
N GLY A 19 -35.56 -4.62 -7.18
CA GLY A 19 -36.34 -5.01 -6.01
C GLY A 19 -36.49 -3.84 -5.05
N HIS A 20 -37.23 -2.81 -5.45
CA HIS A 20 -37.77 -1.85 -4.50
C HIS A 20 -38.85 -2.59 -3.72
N GLY A 21 -38.58 -2.88 -2.44
CA GLY A 21 -39.55 -3.50 -1.55
C GLY A 21 -40.87 -2.74 -1.61
N GLY A 22 -41.86 -3.33 -2.27
CA GLY A 22 -43.15 -2.68 -2.53
C GLY A 22 -43.89 -2.39 -1.24
N SER A 23 -44.51 -1.21 -1.17
CA SER A 23 -45.44 -0.83 -0.10
C SER A 23 -46.53 -1.89 0.04
N ARG A 24 -46.57 -2.59 1.18
CA ARG A 24 -47.63 -3.55 1.50
C ARG A 24 -48.83 -2.81 2.11
N ARG A 25 -50.06 -3.26 1.89
CA ARG A 25 -51.21 -2.80 2.69
C ARG A 25 -50.88 -3.07 4.18
N ASN A 26 -51.07 -2.06 5.03
CA ASN A 26 -50.63 -2.04 6.44
C ASN A 26 -49.11 -2.09 6.68
N ALA A 27 -48.27 -1.82 5.67
CA ALA A 27 -46.90 -1.38 5.93
C ALA A 27 -46.96 0.02 6.54
N GLY A 28 -47.19 0.08 7.85
CA GLY A 28 -47.40 1.32 8.58
C GLY A 28 -46.23 2.27 8.37
N ARG A 29 -46.44 3.32 7.58
CA ARG A 29 -45.59 4.49 7.63
C ARG A 29 -45.72 5.03 9.06
N LYS A 30 -44.59 5.10 9.78
CA LYS A 30 -44.56 5.66 11.13
C LYS A 30 -45.18 7.06 11.09
N SER A 31 -46.03 7.38 12.08
CA SER A 31 -46.62 8.72 12.21
C SER A 31 -45.53 9.76 12.42
N ASP A 32 -45.80 11.00 12.04
CA ASP A 32 -44.86 12.12 12.19
C ASP A 32 -44.47 12.37 13.67
N THR A 33 -45.34 11.94 14.60
CA THR A 33 -45.15 12.01 16.06
C THR A 33 -44.47 10.79 16.68
N HIS A 34 -44.02 9.82 15.88
CA HIS A 34 -43.43 8.58 16.40
C HIS A 34 -42.03 8.82 16.96
N ILE A 35 -41.90 8.73 18.28
CA ILE A 35 -40.61 8.76 18.98
C ILE A 35 -40.00 7.35 18.92
N LYS A 36 -38.77 7.25 18.39
CA LYS A 36 -38.03 5.97 18.39
C LYS A 36 -37.73 5.55 19.84
N PRO A 37 -37.90 4.26 20.20
CA PRO A 37 -37.45 3.78 21.50
C PRO A 37 -35.92 3.89 21.61
N GLU A 38 -35.44 4.18 22.82
CA GLU A 38 -34.02 4.43 23.12
C GLU A 38 -33.11 3.31 22.62
N THR A 39 -33.50 2.05 22.80
CA THR A 39 -32.77 0.87 22.31
C THR A 39 -32.55 0.85 20.79
N VAL A 40 -33.46 1.44 20.01
CA VAL A 40 -33.31 1.54 18.55
C VAL A 40 -32.40 2.70 18.18
N ILE A 41 -32.38 3.78 18.97
CA ILE A 41 -31.45 4.90 18.79
C ILE A 41 -30.02 4.42 19.07
N ASP A 42 -29.80 3.76 20.21
CA ASP A 42 -28.50 3.20 20.58
C ASP A 42 -27.98 2.20 19.54
N TYR A 43 -28.88 1.35 19.02
CA TYR A 43 -28.54 0.41 17.96
C TYR A 43 -28.18 1.11 16.64
N ASP A 44 -28.96 2.12 16.23
CA ASP A 44 -28.68 2.90 15.02
C ASP A 44 -27.33 3.64 15.14
N GLU A 45 -27.01 4.18 16.31
CA GLU A 45 -25.72 4.83 16.59
C GLU A 45 -24.54 3.85 16.58
N ALA A 46 -24.69 2.69 17.24
CA ALA A 46 -23.66 1.65 17.24
C ALA A 46 -23.42 1.11 15.82
N ARG A 47 -24.50 0.96 15.04
CA ARG A 47 -24.43 0.57 13.63
C ARG A 47 -23.71 1.63 12.80
N ALA A 48 -24.05 2.90 12.95
CA ALA A 48 -23.39 4.00 12.24
C ALA A 48 -21.88 4.04 12.51
N ARG A 49 -21.46 3.85 13.77
CA ARG A 49 -20.04 3.74 14.14
C ARG A 49 -19.35 2.53 13.50
N ASN A 50 -20.03 1.39 13.44
CA ASN A 50 -19.48 0.19 12.79
C ASN A 50 -19.30 0.41 11.28
N GLU A 51 -20.29 1.03 10.64
CA GLU A 51 -20.25 1.35 9.21
C GLU A 51 -19.15 2.37 8.89
N SER A 52 -18.93 3.38 9.74
CA SER A 52 -17.82 4.33 9.56
C SER A 52 -16.44 3.65 9.68
N ILE A 53 -16.24 2.82 10.70
CA ILE A 53 -14.98 2.07 10.88
C ILE A 53 -14.70 1.17 9.67
N LYS A 54 -15.73 0.51 9.13
CA LYS A 54 -15.61 -0.31 7.92
C LYS A 54 -15.24 0.53 6.69
N ALA A 55 -15.82 1.73 6.56
CA ALA A 55 -15.48 2.64 5.48
C ALA A 55 -14.01 3.09 5.57
N ASP A 56 -13.53 3.38 6.78
CA ASP A 56 -12.13 3.75 7.02
C ASP A 56 -11.17 2.60 6.68
N LEU A 57 -11.48 1.38 7.11
CA LEU A 57 -10.70 0.19 6.77
C LEU A 57 -10.66 -0.06 5.26
N ASN A 58 -11.80 0.03 4.58
CA ASN A 58 -11.87 -0.11 3.12
C ASN A 58 -11.05 0.97 2.40
N THR A 59 -11.02 2.19 2.96
CA THR A 59 -10.20 3.29 2.43
C THR A 59 -8.71 2.98 2.58
N LEU A 60 -8.27 2.49 3.74
CA LEU A 60 -6.88 2.07 3.96
C LEU A 60 -6.49 0.93 3.01
N GLU A 61 -7.34 -0.08 2.84
CA GLU A 61 -7.11 -1.17 1.89
C GLU A 61 -7.02 -0.66 0.45
N PHE A 62 -7.90 0.25 0.06
CA PHE A 62 -7.85 0.86 -1.28
C PHE A 62 -6.53 1.59 -1.48
N LYS A 63 -6.07 2.37 -0.50
CA LYS A 63 -4.79 3.07 -0.57
C LYS A 63 -3.60 2.14 -0.69
N ILE A 64 -3.58 1.03 0.05
CA ILE A 64 -2.56 -0.02 -0.09
C ILE A 64 -2.61 -0.62 -1.51
N LYS A 65 -3.80 -1.00 -2.00
CA LYS A 65 -3.97 -1.59 -3.36
C LYS A 65 -3.57 -0.61 -4.47
N SER A 66 -3.83 0.68 -4.28
CA SER A 66 -3.42 1.75 -5.20
C SER A 66 -1.92 2.08 -5.14
N SER A 67 -1.17 1.44 -4.24
CA SER A 67 0.25 1.73 -3.97
C SER A 67 0.52 3.13 -3.43
N GLU A 68 -0.51 3.85 -2.96
CA GLU A 68 -0.33 5.10 -2.21
C GLU A 68 0.38 4.82 -0.87
N TYR A 69 0.08 3.68 -0.24
CA TYR A 69 0.75 3.21 0.97
C TYR A 69 1.50 1.90 0.72
N VAL A 70 2.74 1.86 1.19
CA VAL A 70 3.63 0.68 1.13
C VAL A 70 3.91 0.15 2.53
N ALA A 71 4.06 -1.17 2.64
CA ALA A 71 4.41 -1.79 3.91
C ALA A 71 5.81 -1.37 4.36
N ARG A 72 5.94 -0.92 5.62
CA ARG A 72 7.25 -0.52 6.20
C ARG A 72 8.31 -1.60 6.04
N ASN A 73 7.96 -2.87 6.24
CA ASN A 73 8.89 -3.99 6.07
C ASN A 73 9.38 -4.12 4.62
N GLY A 74 8.49 -3.93 3.64
CA GLY A 74 8.87 -3.94 2.22
C GLY A 74 9.87 -2.84 1.87
N VAL A 75 9.67 -1.62 2.42
CA VAL A 75 10.61 -0.51 2.28
C VAL A 75 11.95 -0.84 2.94
N ARG A 76 11.94 -1.37 4.18
CA ARG A 76 13.17 -1.77 4.90
C ARG A 76 13.98 -2.79 4.10
N GLN A 77 13.34 -3.84 3.59
CA GLN A 77 14.01 -4.90 2.81
C GLN A 77 14.55 -4.38 1.47
N ALA A 78 13.77 -3.56 0.75
CA ALA A 78 14.20 -2.97 -0.51
C ALA A 78 15.40 -2.03 -0.31
N SER A 79 15.34 -1.17 0.71
CA SER A 79 16.44 -0.27 1.07
C SER A 79 17.70 -1.04 1.49
N ALA A 80 17.58 -2.07 2.33
CA ALA A 80 18.71 -2.90 2.72
C ALA A 80 19.39 -3.55 1.49
N THR A 81 18.60 -4.04 0.53
CA THR A 81 19.12 -4.61 -0.71
C THR A 81 19.84 -3.58 -1.57
N ALA A 82 19.23 -2.40 -1.75
CA ALA A 82 19.82 -1.31 -2.52
C ALA A 82 21.14 -0.82 -1.90
N LEU A 83 21.16 -0.64 -0.57
CA LEU A 83 22.35 -0.21 0.17
C LEU A 83 23.46 -1.25 0.15
N ALA A 84 23.14 -2.55 0.25
CA ALA A 84 24.13 -3.60 0.11
C ALA A 84 24.80 -3.58 -1.28
N SER A 85 24.00 -3.40 -2.33
CA SER A 85 24.52 -3.25 -3.71
C SER A 85 25.38 -1.99 -3.87
N LEU A 86 24.98 -0.88 -3.26
CA LEU A 86 25.75 0.37 -3.27
C LEU A 86 27.09 0.21 -2.54
N ALA A 87 27.08 -0.36 -1.33
CA ALA A 87 28.28 -0.61 -0.54
C ALA A 87 29.28 -1.51 -1.30
N GLN A 88 28.78 -2.58 -1.93
CA GLN A 88 29.61 -3.45 -2.75
C GLN A 88 30.25 -2.72 -3.93
N THR A 89 29.50 -1.81 -4.57
CA THR A 89 30.01 -0.99 -5.68
C THR A 89 31.09 -0.03 -5.20
N LEU A 90 30.86 0.66 -4.08
CA LEU A 90 31.83 1.59 -3.50
C LEU A 90 33.12 0.91 -3.06
N ARG A 91 33.06 -0.31 -2.52
CA ARG A 91 34.27 -1.08 -2.17
C ARG A 91 35.15 -1.46 -3.36
N SER A 92 34.61 -1.42 -4.59
CA SER A 92 35.42 -1.61 -5.80
C SER A 92 36.18 -0.34 -6.22
N VAL A 93 35.87 0.82 -5.66
CA VAL A 93 36.47 2.10 -6.06
C VAL A 93 37.98 2.16 -5.78
N PRO A 94 38.50 1.80 -4.59
CA PRO A 94 39.93 1.79 -4.33
C PRO A 94 40.73 1.00 -5.36
N ASP A 95 40.28 -0.22 -5.63
CA ASP A 95 40.90 -1.16 -6.58
C ASP A 95 40.89 -0.61 -8.02
N ASN A 96 39.78 0.05 -8.40
CA ASN A 96 39.68 0.74 -9.68
C ASN A 96 40.62 1.95 -9.79
N LEU A 97 40.78 2.72 -8.72
CA LEU A 97 41.69 3.87 -8.68
C LEU A 97 43.14 3.42 -8.81
N GLU A 98 43.53 2.36 -8.09
CA GLU A 98 44.87 1.75 -8.18
C GLU A 98 45.14 1.30 -9.62
N ARG A 99 44.24 0.49 -10.19
CA ARG A 99 44.45 -0.10 -11.51
C ARG A 99 44.37 0.88 -12.68
N LYS A 100 43.53 1.92 -12.59
CA LYS A 100 43.27 2.84 -13.71
C LYS A 100 44.08 4.13 -13.63
N LEU A 101 44.33 4.64 -12.43
CA LEU A 101 45.00 5.92 -12.21
C LEU A 101 46.41 5.75 -11.62
N GLY A 102 46.80 4.52 -11.25
CA GLY A 102 48.15 4.22 -10.76
C GLY A 102 48.46 4.86 -9.41
N ILE A 103 47.44 5.07 -8.56
CA ILE A 103 47.68 5.51 -7.17
C ILE A 103 48.45 4.43 -6.42
N THR A 104 49.18 4.82 -5.36
CA THR A 104 49.91 3.83 -4.58
C THR A 104 48.95 2.96 -3.76
N PRO A 105 49.33 1.71 -3.45
CA PRO A 105 48.52 0.82 -2.61
C PRO A 105 48.15 1.46 -1.27
N GLU A 106 49.04 2.22 -0.64
CA GLU A 106 48.75 2.89 0.64
C GLU A 106 47.62 3.92 0.50
N VAL A 107 47.56 4.65 -0.61
CA VAL A 107 46.49 5.62 -0.88
C VAL A 107 45.19 4.90 -1.18
N ALA A 108 45.22 3.79 -1.93
CA ALA A 108 44.03 2.99 -2.21
C ALA A 108 43.42 2.43 -0.91
N GLU A 109 44.25 1.85 -0.04
CA GLU A 109 43.81 1.35 1.27
C GLU A 109 43.19 2.45 2.15
N GLU A 110 43.78 3.65 2.17
CA GLU A 110 43.24 4.80 2.90
C GLU A 110 41.86 5.20 2.36
N VAL A 111 41.69 5.28 1.04
CA VAL A 111 40.38 5.54 0.41
C VAL A 111 39.36 4.46 0.79
N GLY A 112 39.76 3.19 0.79
CA GLY A 112 38.91 2.08 1.23
C GLY A 112 38.44 2.25 2.67
N ARG A 113 39.35 2.58 3.59
CA ARG A 113 39.02 2.85 5.00
C ARG A 113 38.05 4.02 5.17
N GLN A 114 38.21 5.09 4.40
CA GLN A 114 37.28 6.24 4.44
C GLN A 114 35.89 5.88 3.89
N ILE A 115 35.82 5.06 2.84
CA ILE A 115 34.55 4.57 2.30
C ILE A 115 33.82 3.70 3.34
N ASP A 116 34.53 2.76 3.97
CA ASP A 116 33.92 1.90 4.98
C ASP A 116 33.49 2.69 6.23
N ALA A 117 34.27 3.69 6.65
CA ALA A 117 33.88 4.58 7.74
C ALA A 117 32.60 5.37 7.41
N ALA A 118 32.52 5.96 6.21
CA ALA A 118 31.32 6.69 5.79
C ALA A 118 30.09 5.78 5.65
N LEU A 119 30.27 4.53 5.19
CA LEU A 119 29.19 3.54 5.14
C LEU A 119 28.72 3.13 6.54
N GLN A 120 29.64 3.05 7.51
CA GLN A 120 29.29 2.77 8.91
C GLN A 120 28.51 3.93 9.54
N ASP A 121 28.92 5.17 9.30
CA ASP A 121 28.20 6.35 9.78
C ASP A 121 26.77 6.38 9.22
N LEU A 122 26.61 6.11 7.92
CA LEU A 122 25.29 6.01 7.28
C LEU A 122 24.44 4.86 7.87
N ALA A 123 25.06 3.73 8.20
CA ALA A 123 24.35 2.62 8.84
C ALA A 123 23.84 3.02 10.23
N ASN A 124 24.66 3.71 11.03
CA ASN A 124 24.26 4.22 12.34
C ASN A 124 23.10 5.23 12.23
N GLU A 125 23.13 6.13 11.24
CA GLU A 125 22.02 7.06 10.98
C GLU A 125 20.72 6.32 10.64
N PHE A 126 20.80 5.26 9.83
CA PHE A 126 19.63 4.44 9.50
C PHE A 126 19.11 3.64 10.69
N GLU A 127 19.98 3.14 11.57
CA GLU A 127 19.56 2.50 12.81
C GLU A 127 18.79 3.47 13.70
N ILE A 128 19.27 4.72 13.85
CA ILE A 128 18.56 5.78 14.58
C ILE A 128 17.20 6.07 13.95
N MET A 129 17.14 6.20 12.62
CA MET A 129 15.88 6.42 11.90
C MET A 129 14.91 5.23 11.98
N CYS A 130 15.44 4.02 12.16
CA CYS A 130 14.66 2.80 12.35
C CYS A 130 14.29 2.53 13.81
N GLY A 131 14.76 3.38 14.74
CA GLY A 131 14.64 3.25 16.18
C GLY A 131 13.21 3.00 16.66
N ASP A 132 13.02 1.76 17.13
CA ASP A 132 12.32 1.32 18.34
C ASP A 132 10.82 1.65 18.48
N ASP A 133 10.01 1.01 17.63
CA ASP A 133 8.60 0.67 17.96
C ASP A 133 8.59 -0.64 18.80
N GLU A 134 9.00 -0.59 20.08
CA GLU A 134 8.52 -1.53 21.12
C GLU A 134 7.32 -0.94 21.87
#